data_AF-A0A354DJQ5-F1
#
_entry.id   AF-A0A354DJQ5-F1
#
_cell.length_a   1.000
_cell.length_b   1.000
_cell.length_c   1.000
_cell.angle_alpha   90.00
_cell.angle_beta   90.00
_cell.angle_gamma   90.00
#
_symmetry.space_group_name_H-M   'P 1'
#
loop_
_entity.id
_entity.type
_entity.pdbx_description
1 polymer ?
#
loop_
_entity_poly.entity_id
_entity_poly.type
_entity_poly.pdbx_seq_one_letter_code
_entity_poly.pdbx_strand_id
1 'polypeptide(L)'
;HVTEADVSAQHINLARELGMETIGFLMMAHSVSPEKIVEQAKLMESYGAQAVYATDSAGAMTPEDVRVRIAALRENLSCEIGFHAHNNMSLAVANSLVAIEEGATRIDGSVRCLGAGSGNTQTEVLIAVLNKLGIDIGIDLYKMMDLAENIVGPILPRSQEIRKNSLTLGYAGVYSSFLLHAEKAGEQFGIDPRDILLELGRMKAIGGQEDMIIDMAANMRKERGLLKR
;
A
#
# COMPACT_ATOMS: atom_id res chain seq x y z
N HIS A 1 -9.45 -7.45 1.60
CA HIS A 1 -8.53 -7.68 0.46
C HIS A 1 -9.27 -7.31 -0.83
N VAL A 2 -8.61 -7.03 -1.95
CA VAL A 2 -9.26 -6.55 -3.17
C VAL A 2 -10.35 -7.49 -3.72
N THR A 3 -10.30 -8.80 -3.44
CA THR A 3 -11.31 -9.78 -3.88
C THR A 3 -12.44 -10.03 -2.88
N GLU A 4 -12.38 -9.43 -1.68
CA GLU A 4 -13.22 -9.76 -0.53
C GLU A 4 -13.93 -8.50 -0.02
N ALA A 5 -14.58 -7.74 -0.89
CA ALA A 5 -15.31 -6.53 -0.49
C ALA A 5 -16.62 -6.86 0.24
N ASP A 6 -17.23 -8.02 0.00
CA ASP A 6 -18.50 -8.45 0.58
C ASP A 6 -18.48 -8.53 2.11
N VAL A 7 -17.36 -8.94 2.71
CA VAL A 7 -17.19 -8.98 4.18
C VAL A 7 -17.22 -7.58 4.82
N SER A 8 -17.11 -6.51 4.03
CA SER A 8 -17.12 -5.13 4.53
C SER A 8 -18.54 -4.56 4.74
N ALA A 9 -19.59 -5.17 4.18
CA ALA A 9 -20.93 -4.60 4.12
C ALA A 9 -21.47 -4.12 5.48
N GLN A 10 -21.44 -5.00 6.49
CA GLN A 10 -21.93 -4.66 7.84
C GLN A 10 -21.17 -3.49 8.49
N HIS A 11 -19.88 -3.35 8.20
CA HIS A 11 -19.02 -2.32 8.78
C HIS A 11 -19.31 -0.96 8.15
N ILE A 12 -19.44 -0.92 6.82
CA ILE A 12 -19.75 0.30 6.09
C ILE A 12 -21.17 0.76 6.45
N ASN A 13 -22.16 -0.15 6.45
CA ASN A 13 -23.54 0.17 6.83
C ASN A 13 -23.61 0.78 8.24
N LEU A 14 -22.99 0.14 9.23
CA LEU A 14 -22.96 0.64 10.60
C LEU A 14 -22.29 2.03 10.69
N ALA A 15 -21.17 2.23 10.00
CA ALA A 15 -20.50 3.53 9.99
C ALA A 15 -21.40 4.63 9.39
N ARG A 16 -22.18 4.31 8.36
CA ARG A 16 -23.20 5.22 7.80
C ARG A 16 -24.33 5.52 8.78
N GLU A 17 -24.85 4.51 9.47
CA GLU A 17 -25.88 4.68 10.51
C GLU A 17 -25.40 5.60 11.64
N LEU A 18 -24.11 5.53 11.98
CA LEU A 18 -23.46 6.40 12.97
C LEU A 18 -23.11 7.81 12.43
N GLY A 19 -23.41 8.11 11.17
CA GLY A 19 -23.15 9.40 10.55
C GLY A 19 -21.67 9.66 10.20
N MET A 20 -20.86 8.60 10.10
CA MET A 20 -19.45 8.71 9.73
C MET A 20 -19.27 8.77 8.21
N GLU A 21 -18.20 9.46 7.78
CA GLU A 21 -17.68 9.31 6.42
C GLU A 21 -17.05 7.93 6.23
N THR A 22 -17.38 7.27 5.13
CA THR A 22 -16.96 5.89 4.85
C THR A 22 -16.05 5.82 3.63
N ILE A 23 -14.92 5.15 3.81
CA ILE A 23 -13.93 4.94 2.77
C ILE A 23 -13.66 3.44 2.67
N GLY A 24 -13.85 2.88 1.48
CA GLY A 24 -13.53 1.49 1.18
C GLY A 24 -12.10 1.34 0.70
N PHE A 25 -11.35 0.40 1.29
CA PHE A 25 -9.97 0.10 0.89
C PHE A 25 -9.84 -1.26 0.19
N LEU A 26 -9.51 -1.23 -1.11
CA LEU A 26 -9.18 -2.43 -1.88
C LEU A 26 -7.67 -2.71 -1.80
N MET A 27 -7.29 -3.47 -0.77
CA MET A 27 -5.91 -3.90 -0.50
C MET A 27 -5.34 -4.83 -1.55
N MET A 28 -4.06 -4.64 -1.90
CA MET A 28 -3.30 -5.41 -2.90
C MET A 28 -3.90 -5.29 -4.32
N ALA A 29 -4.28 -4.08 -4.73
CA ALA A 29 -4.97 -3.87 -6.00
C ALA A 29 -4.16 -4.28 -7.25
N HIS A 30 -2.84 -4.49 -7.12
CA HIS A 30 -2.01 -5.01 -8.21
C HIS A 30 -2.30 -6.49 -8.54
N SER A 31 -2.86 -7.24 -7.59
CA SER A 31 -3.02 -8.70 -7.71
C SER A 31 -4.18 -9.14 -8.61
N VAL A 32 -5.02 -8.21 -9.04
CA VAL A 32 -6.20 -8.46 -9.87
C VAL A 32 -6.25 -7.53 -11.08
N SER A 33 -7.13 -7.85 -12.04
CA SER A 33 -7.39 -7.03 -13.22
C SER A 33 -8.25 -5.80 -12.89
N PRO A 34 -8.23 -4.73 -13.70
CA PRO A 34 -9.07 -3.55 -13.52
C PRO A 34 -10.56 -3.88 -13.38
N GLU A 35 -11.07 -4.82 -14.18
CA GLU A 35 -12.48 -5.24 -14.16
C GLU A 35 -12.86 -5.84 -12.80
N LYS A 36 -11.95 -6.63 -12.21
CA LYS A 36 -12.18 -7.23 -10.89
C LYS A 36 -12.13 -6.19 -9.77
N ILE A 37 -11.28 -5.17 -9.87
CA ILE A 37 -11.29 -4.05 -8.91
C ILE A 37 -12.63 -3.31 -8.98
N VAL A 38 -13.11 -3.03 -10.19
CA VAL A 38 -14.41 -2.36 -10.39
C VAL A 38 -15.56 -3.17 -9.79
N GLU A 39 -15.58 -4.49 -10.02
CA GLU A 39 -16.57 -5.40 -9.44
C GLU A 39 -16.65 -5.22 -7.91
N GLN A 40 -15.49 -5.20 -7.26
CA GLN A 40 -15.37 -5.17 -5.80
C GLN A 40 -15.60 -3.76 -5.23
N ALA A 41 -15.22 -2.73 -5.98
CA ALA A 41 -15.52 -1.34 -5.64
C ALA A 41 -17.02 -1.04 -5.68
N LYS A 42 -17.75 -1.57 -6.67
CA LYS A 42 -19.21 -1.44 -6.76
C LYS A 42 -19.92 -2.05 -5.56
N LEU A 43 -19.39 -3.14 -4.99
CA LEU A 43 -19.90 -3.69 -3.73
C LEU A 43 -19.76 -2.67 -2.60
N MET A 44 -18.55 -2.14 -2.38
CA MET A 44 -18.31 -1.14 -1.32
C MET A 44 -19.16 0.12 -1.50
N GLU A 45 -19.28 0.63 -2.72
CA GLU A 45 -20.16 1.76 -3.05
C GLU A 45 -21.63 1.44 -2.73
N SER A 46 -22.11 0.25 -3.09
CA SER A 46 -23.49 -0.18 -2.80
C SER A 46 -23.79 -0.32 -1.30
N TYR A 47 -22.75 -0.55 -0.49
CA TYR A 47 -22.85 -0.57 0.98
C TYR A 47 -22.76 0.84 1.59
N GLY A 48 -22.57 1.87 0.77
CA GLY A 48 -22.53 3.26 1.19
C GLY A 48 -21.14 3.83 1.38
N ALA A 49 -20.08 3.25 0.80
CA ALA A 49 -18.77 3.91 0.75
C ALA A 49 -18.89 5.23 -0.04
N GLN A 50 -18.40 6.32 0.54
CA GLN A 50 -18.37 7.64 -0.11
C GLN A 50 -17.09 7.86 -0.92
N ALA A 51 -16.05 7.09 -0.62
CA ALA A 51 -14.89 6.95 -1.48
C ALA A 51 -14.43 5.49 -1.53
N VAL A 52 -13.87 5.06 -2.66
CA VAL A 52 -13.19 3.77 -2.78
C VAL A 52 -11.77 3.97 -3.26
N TYR A 53 -10.84 3.33 -2.57
CA TYR A 53 -9.42 3.43 -2.84
C TYR A 53 -8.88 2.17 -3.50
N ALA A 54 -8.15 2.35 -4.60
CA ALA A 54 -7.19 1.36 -5.07
C ALA A 54 -5.89 1.53 -4.28
N THR A 55 -5.38 0.44 -3.68
CA THR A 55 -4.17 0.53 -2.85
C THR A 55 -3.06 -0.36 -3.36
N ASP A 56 -1.89 0.24 -3.58
CA ASP A 56 -0.65 -0.45 -3.89
C ASP A 56 0.04 -0.88 -2.59
N SER A 57 -0.59 -1.81 -1.89
CA SER A 57 -0.16 -2.29 -0.57
C SER A 57 1.23 -2.94 -0.59
N ALA A 58 1.70 -3.37 -1.76
CA ALA A 58 3.02 -3.97 -1.97
C ALA A 58 4.05 -2.98 -2.54
N GLY A 59 3.66 -1.76 -2.92
CA GLY A 59 4.54 -0.84 -3.64
C GLY A 59 5.06 -1.44 -4.95
N ALA A 60 4.21 -2.20 -5.63
CA ALA A 60 4.49 -3.06 -6.77
C ALA A 60 3.93 -2.52 -8.09
N MET A 61 3.02 -1.55 -8.06
CA MET A 61 2.42 -1.00 -9.28
C MET A 61 3.39 -0.07 -10.00
N THR A 62 3.38 -0.16 -11.33
CA THR A 62 3.96 0.86 -12.20
C THR A 62 2.96 2.00 -12.46
N PRO A 63 3.39 3.14 -13.02
CA PRO A 63 2.47 4.20 -13.40
C PRO A 63 1.34 3.73 -14.34
N GLU A 64 1.65 2.84 -15.29
CA GLU A 64 0.64 2.28 -16.20
C GLU A 64 -0.37 1.39 -15.45
N ASP A 65 0.09 0.59 -14.49
CA ASP A 65 -0.78 -0.21 -13.64
C ASP A 65 -1.79 0.64 -12.87
N VAL A 66 -1.35 1.80 -12.36
CA VAL A 66 -2.23 2.74 -11.67
C VAL A 66 -3.19 3.36 -12.66
N ARG A 67 -2.70 3.80 -13.83
CA ARG A 67 -3.50 4.45 -14.87
C ARG A 67 -4.74 3.63 -15.22
N VAL A 68 -4.54 2.38 -15.63
CA VAL A 68 -5.63 1.51 -16.09
C VAL A 68 -6.63 1.19 -14.97
N ARG A 69 -6.20 1.13 -13.71
CA ARG A 69 -7.05 0.80 -12.57
C ARG A 69 -7.87 2.00 -12.11
N ILE A 70 -7.26 3.17 -12.01
CA ILE A 70 -7.95 4.40 -11.59
C ILE A 70 -8.93 4.86 -12.67
N ALA A 71 -8.55 4.80 -13.96
CA ALA A 71 -9.45 5.10 -15.07
C ALA A 71 -10.69 4.19 -15.05
N ALA A 72 -10.49 2.87 -14.88
CA ALA A 72 -11.59 1.92 -14.80
C ALA A 72 -12.54 2.21 -13.63
N LEU A 73 -12.00 2.57 -12.45
CA LEU A 73 -12.82 3.00 -11.32
C LEU A 73 -13.59 4.29 -11.63
N ARG A 74 -12.94 5.27 -12.26
CA ARG A 74 -13.52 6.58 -12.61
C ARG A 74 -14.67 6.46 -13.59
N GLU A 75 -14.59 5.53 -14.53
CA GLU A 75 -15.65 5.26 -15.49
C GLU A 75 -16.87 4.55 -14.87
N ASN A 76 -16.69 3.85 -13.74
CA ASN A 76 -17.67 2.90 -13.24
C ASN A 76 -18.27 3.21 -11.87
N LEU A 77 -17.71 4.15 -11.12
CA LEU A 77 -18.19 4.56 -9.81
C LEU A 77 -18.73 5.99 -9.84
N SER A 78 -19.67 6.26 -8.95
CA SER A 78 -20.22 7.58 -8.69
C SER A 78 -19.61 8.26 -7.46
N CYS A 79 -19.13 7.47 -6.51
CA CYS A 79 -18.40 7.91 -5.33
C CYS A 79 -16.99 8.41 -5.67
N GLU A 80 -16.32 9.02 -4.69
CA GLU A 80 -14.96 9.52 -4.88
C GLU A 80 -13.96 8.37 -5.02
N ILE A 81 -12.86 8.64 -5.71
CA ILE A 81 -11.80 7.65 -5.92
C ILE A 81 -10.57 8.11 -5.19
N GLY A 82 -9.99 7.17 -4.44
CA GLY A 82 -8.72 7.38 -3.79
C GLY A 82 -7.61 6.47 -4.27
N PHE A 83 -6.39 6.88 -3.96
CA PHE A 83 -5.21 6.06 -4.19
C PHE A 83 -4.24 6.13 -3.00
N HIS A 84 -3.71 4.97 -2.64
CA HIS A 84 -2.74 4.80 -1.58
C HIS A 84 -1.56 3.98 -2.10
N ALA A 85 -0.34 4.48 -1.97
CA ALA A 85 0.86 3.81 -2.47
C ALA A 85 1.96 3.66 -1.42
N HIS A 86 2.64 2.51 -1.50
CA HIS A 86 3.92 2.28 -0.86
C HIS A 86 5.10 2.60 -1.79
N ASN A 87 6.23 2.98 -1.19
CA ASN A 87 7.40 3.49 -1.90
C ASN A 87 8.50 2.43 -2.13
N ASN A 88 8.13 1.14 -2.17
CA ASN A 88 9.09 0.03 -2.23
C ASN A 88 9.99 0.06 -3.47
N MET A 89 9.49 0.59 -4.59
CA MET A 89 10.24 0.78 -5.84
C MET A 89 10.49 2.26 -6.18
N SER A 90 10.36 3.18 -5.22
CA SER A 90 10.51 4.63 -5.43
C SER A 90 9.46 5.28 -6.35
N LEU A 91 8.30 4.63 -6.53
CA LEU A 91 7.27 5.07 -7.47
C LEU A 91 6.07 5.75 -6.81
N ALA A 92 6.00 5.86 -5.48
CA ALA A 92 4.78 6.27 -4.78
C ALA A 92 4.27 7.67 -5.19
N VAL A 93 5.17 8.65 -5.32
CA VAL A 93 4.81 10.01 -5.78
C VAL A 93 4.36 9.99 -7.24
N ALA A 94 5.10 9.32 -8.13
CA ALA A 94 4.74 9.24 -9.56
C ALA A 94 3.38 8.54 -9.77
N ASN A 95 3.16 7.43 -9.06
CA ASN A 95 1.89 6.71 -9.05
C ASN A 95 0.75 7.58 -8.51
N SER A 96 1.00 8.37 -7.48
CA SER A 96 0.00 9.30 -6.94
C SER A 96 -0.37 10.39 -7.94
N LEU A 97 0.59 10.91 -8.71
CA LEU A 97 0.30 11.88 -9.78
C LEU A 97 -0.54 11.25 -10.89
N VAL A 98 -0.21 10.03 -11.33
CA VAL A 98 -1.03 9.34 -12.33
C VAL A 98 -2.44 9.06 -11.82
N ALA A 99 -2.60 8.70 -10.55
CA ALA A 99 -3.93 8.56 -9.97
C ALA A 99 -4.71 9.88 -10.03
N ILE A 100 -4.08 11.02 -9.73
CA ILE A 100 -4.70 12.35 -9.87
C ILE A 100 -5.07 12.64 -11.33
N GLU A 101 -4.18 12.36 -12.29
CA GLU A 101 -4.43 12.53 -13.73
C GLU A 101 -5.67 11.77 -14.19
N GLU A 102 -5.88 10.56 -13.68
CA GLU A 102 -7.01 9.69 -14.02
C GLU A 102 -8.28 9.95 -13.17
N GLY A 103 -8.26 10.99 -12.33
CA GLY A 103 -9.45 11.49 -11.63
C GLY A 103 -9.64 10.96 -10.21
N ALA A 104 -8.60 10.41 -9.58
CA ALA A 104 -8.61 10.24 -8.13
C ALA A 104 -8.62 11.62 -7.44
N THR A 105 -9.56 11.83 -6.53
CA THR A 105 -9.71 13.08 -5.77
C THR A 105 -9.17 12.97 -4.35
N ARG A 106 -8.78 11.76 -3.93
CA ARG A 106 -8.18 11.52 -2.61
C ARG A 106 -6.85 10.79 -2.74
N ILE A 107 -5.81 11.32 -2.12
CA ILE A 107 -4.47 10.71 -2.15
C ILE A 107 -3.96 10.58 -0.73
N ASP A 108 -3.54 9.37 -0.39
CA ASP A 108 -2.88 9.12 0.87
C ASP A 108 -1.38 9.43 0.77
N GLY A 109 -0.84 9.93 1.88
CA GLY A 109 0.58 10.09 2.06
C GLY A 109 0.94 10.03 3.54
N SER A 110 2.23 10.01 3.83
CA SER A 110 2.73 10.15 5.19
C SER A 110 3.95 11.06 5.22
N VAL A 111 4.00 11.92 6.24
CA VAL A 111 5.12 12.83 6.45
C VAL A 111 6.41 12.03 6.62
N ARG A 112 7.50 12.46 5.97
CA ARG A 112 8.79 11.75 5.96
C ARG A 112 8.68 10.30 5.49
N CYS A 113 7.72 10.01 4.60
CA CYS A 113 7.51 8.67 4.03
C CYS A 113 7.18 7.63 5.11
N LEU A 114 6.73 8.02 6.31
CA LEU A 114 6.52 7.08 7.43
C LEU A 114 5.44 6.04 7.11
N GLY A 115 5.84 4.78 6.97
CA GLY A 115 4.91 3.68 6.68
C GLY A 115 5.59 2.31 6.67
N ALA A 116 4.82 1.27 6.31
CA ALA A 116 5.35 -0.08 6.12
C ALA A 116 6.25 -0.18 4.87
N GLY A 117 7.07 -1.23 4.79
CA GLY A 117 8.02 -1.39 3.69
C GLY A 117 9.09 -0.30 3.68
N SER A 118 9.28 0.33 2.52
CA SER A 118 10.09 1.55 2.31
C SER A 118 9.30 2.83 2.59
N GLY A 119 8.08 2.73 3.13
CA GLY A 119 7.22 3.86 3.46
C GLY A 119 6.07 4.11 2.48
N ASN A 120 5.34 5.20 2.70
CA ASN A 120 4.19 5.64 1.88
C ASN A 120 4.59 6.78 0.93
N THR A 121 3.67 7.27 0.10
CA THR A 121 3.88 8.54 -0.62
C THR A 121 4.29 9.65 0.37
N GLN A 122 5.47 10.25 0.18
CA GLN A 122 5.97 11.28 1.07
C GLN A 122 5.16 12.58 0.88
N THR A 123 4.36 12.96 1.88
CA THR A 123 3.35 14.01 1.76
C THR A 123 3.95 15.36 1.35
N GLU A 124 4.99 15.81 2.03
CA GLU A 124 5.66 17.09 1.76
C GLU A 124 6.30 17.13 0.36
N VAL A 125 6.76 15.98 -0.15
CA VAL A 125 7.30 15.87 -1.50
C VAL A 125 6.17 15.93 -2.53
N LEU A 126 5.07 15.21 -2.31
CA LEU A 126 3.91 15.26 -3.20
C LEU A 126 3.38 16.69 -3.31
N ILE A 127 3.22 17.40 -2.20
CA ILE A 127 2.78 18.81 -2.18
C ILE A 127 3.74 19.69 -3.00
N ALA A 128 5.05 19.54 -2.81
CA ALA A 128 6.04 20.31 -3.57
C ALA A 128 5.93 20.04 -5.08
N VAL A 129 5.68 18.79 -5.48
CA VAL A 129 5.49 18.41 -6.88
C VAL A 129 4.18 18.96 -7.44
N LEU A 130 3.07 18.86 -6.71
CA LEU A 130 1.78 19.43 -7.12
C LEU A 130 1.89 20.95 -7.32
N ASN A 131 2.54 21.66 -6.38
CA ASN A 131 2.79 23.10 -6.51
C ASN A 131 3.64 23.42 -7.75
N LYS A 132 4.66 22.61 -8.06
CA LYS A 132 5.47 22.77 -9.29
C LYS A 132 4.66 22.56 -10.56
N LEU A 133 3.63 21.70 -10.51
CA LEU A 133 2.70 21.45 -11.61
C LEU A 133 1.55 22.47 -11.68
N GLY A 134 1.50 23.45 -10.76
CA GLY A 134 0.44 24.45 -10.70
C GLY A 134 -0.86 23.94 -10.07
N ILE A 135 -0.82 22.80 -9.36
CA ILE A 135 -1.95 22.23 -8.64
C ILE A 135 -1.83 22.64 -7.18
N ASP A 136 -2.54 23.70 -6.79
CA ASP A 136 -2.62 24.16 -5.40
C ASP A 136 -3.76 23.44 -4.66
N ILE A 137 -3.40 22.69 -3.63
CA ILE A 137 -4.35 21.96 -2.77
C ILE A 137 -4.60 22.66 -1.42
N GLY A 138 -4.13 23.90 -1.25
CA GLY A 138 -4.36 24.72 -0.07
C GLY A 138 -3.51 24.36 1.15
N ILE A 139 -2.42 23.59 0.95
CA ILE A 139 -1.49 23.21 2.02
C ILE A 139 -0.23 24.06 1.94
N ASP A 140 0.13 24.68 3.06
CA ASP A 140 1.35 25.49 3.20
C ASP A 140 2.60 24.59 3.15
N LEU A 141 3.34 24.68 2.04
CA LEU A 141 4.53 23.86 1.81
C LEU A 141 5.64 24.11 2.83
N TYR A 142 5.84 25.36 3.27
CA TYR A 142 6.89 25.66 4.26
C TYR A 142 6.57 25.01 5.60
N LYS A 143 5.32 25.14 6.07
CA LYS A 143 4.88 24.47 7.31
C LYS A 143 4.99 22.95 7.21
N MET A 144 4.74 22.37 6.04
CA MET A 144 4.92 20.93 5.82
C MET A 144 6.38 20.50 5.84
N MET A 145 7.29 21.30 5.27
CA MET A 145 8.74 21.06 5.38
C MET A 145 9.20 21.15 6.84
N ASP A 146 8.74 22.15 7.58
CA ASP A 146 9.06 22.33 9.00
C ASP A 146 8.51 21.20 9.87
N LEU A 147 7.28 20.75 9.60
CA LEU A 147 6.68 19.58 10.26
C LEU A 147 7.51 18.32 10.00
N ALA A 148 7.89 18.10 8.74
CA ALA A 148 8.69 16.94 8.35
C ALA A 148 10.06 16.92 9.02
N GLU A 149 10.77 18.05 9.03
CA GLU A 149 12.14 18.14 9.52
C GLU A 149 12.22 18.28 11.04
N ASN A 150 11.42 19.17 11.63
CA ASN A 150 11.61 19.58 13.04
C ASN A 150 10.74 18.78 14.02
N ILE A 151 9.68 18.11 13.56
CA ILE A 151 8.76 17.37 14.43
C ILE A 151 8.82 15.87 14.11
N VAL A 152 8.61 15.48 12.85
CA VAL A 152 8.56 14.06 12.48
C VAL A 152 9.97 13.45 12.42
N GLY A 153 10.94 14.15 11.83
CA GLY A 153 12.33 13.71 11.76
C GLY A 153 12.91 13.21 13.09
N PRO A 154 12.81 13.98 14.20
CA PRO A 154 13.35 13.59 15.50
C PRO A 154 12.66 12.40 16.18
N ILE A 155 11.39 12.12 15.87
CA ILE A 155 10.64 11.01 16.50
C ILE A 155 10.69 9.71 15.69
N LEU A 156 11.23 9.75 14.47
CA LEU A 156 11.37 8.57 13.64
C LEU A 156 12.43 7.62 14.23
N PRO A 157 12.12 6.33 14.44
CA PRO A 157 13.12 5.36 14.88
C PRO A 157 14.26 5.18 13.88
N ARG A 158 13.99 5.41 12.58
CA ARG A 158 14.94 5.35 11.48
C ARG A 158 14.38 6.10 10.27
N SER A 159 15.26 6.58 9.39
CA SER A 159 14.88 7.06 8.06
C SER A 159 14.21 5.96 7.25
N GLN A 160 13.21 6.34 6.47
CA GLN A 160 12.56 5.47 5.50
C GLN A 160 13.41 5.42 4.24
N GLU A 161 13.88 4.24 3.88
CA GLU A 161 14.85 4.01 2.81
C GLU A 161 14.49 2.73 2.08
N ILE A 162 14.78 2.70 0.78
CA ILE A 162 14.70 1.46 0.01
C ILE A 162 15.94 0.62 0.33
N ARG A 163 15.72 -0.51 0.98
CA ARG A 163 16.75 -1.50 1.29
C ARG A 163 16.47 -2.79 0.54
N LYS A 164 17.44 -3.70 0.53
CA LYS A 164 17.33 -4.96 -0.24
C LYS A 164 16.01 -5.71 0.03
N ASN A 165 15.57 -5.79 1.28
CA ASN A 165 14.36 -6.54 1.66
C ASN A 165 13.09 -5.80 1.26
N SER A 166 13.03 -4.47 1.45
CA SER A 166 11.86 -3.69 1.08
C SER A 166 11.71 -3.55 -0.44
N LEU A 167 12.82 -3.47 -1.18
CA LEU A 167 12.81 -3.57 -2.64
C LEU A 167 12.23 -4.93 -3.10
N THR A 168 12.57 -6.02 -2.42
CA THR A 168 12.00 -7.35 -2.72
C THR A 168 10.49 -7.39 -2.55
N LEU A 169 9.90 -6.63 -1.60
CA LEU A 169 8.43 -6.56 -1.45
C LEU A 169 7.77 -6.04 -2.74
N GLY A 170 8.23 -4.90 -3.23
CA GLY A 170 7.70 -4.30 -4.46
C GLY A 170 7.92 -5.18 -5.68
N TYR A 171 9.13 -5.73 -5.82
CA TYR A 171 9.48 -6.63 -6.92
C TYR A 171 8.64 -7.91 -6.93
N ALA A 172 8.38 -8.50 -5.76
CA ALA A 172 7.64 -9.75 -5.61
C ALA A 172 6.12 -9.57 -5.44
N GLY A 173 5.64 -8.32 -5.28
CA GLY A 173 4.23 -8.02 -5.05
C GLY A 173 3.71 -8.47 -3.68
N VAL A 174 4.54 -8.38 -2.62
CA VAL A 174 4.22 -8.83 -1.26
C VAL A 174 3.76 -7.68 -0.38
N TYR A 175 2.75 -7.93 0.47
CA TYR A 175 2.20 -6.94 1.40
C TYR A 175 3.29 -6.30 2.28
N SER A 176 3.36 -4.96 2.30
CA SER A 176 4.51 -4.23 2.87
C SER A 176 4.75 -4.47 4.36
N SER A 177 3.71 -4.79 5.13
CA SER A 177 3.82 -5.07 6.57
C SER A 177 4.55 -6.40 6.87
N PHE A 178 4.68 -7.30 5.89
CA PHE A 178 5.39 -8.57 6.08
C PHE A 178 6.89 -8.40 6.27
N LEU A 179 7.46 -7.22 5.95
CA LEU A 179 8.90 -6.95 6.01
C LEU A 179 9.52 -7.35 7.36
N LEU A 180 8.98 -6.79 8.45
CA LEU A 180 9.57 -6.99 9.78
C LEU A 180 9.38 -8.44 10.26
N HIS A 181 8.34 -9.12 9.82
CA HIS A 181 8.11 -10.53 10.13
C HIS A 181 9.09 -11.43 9.37
N ALA A 182 9.33 -11.17 8.08
CA ALA A 182 10.30 -11.89 7.27
C ALA A 182 11.74 -11.67 7.75
N GLU A 183 12.08 -10.46 8.20
CA GLU A 183 13.40 -10.18 8.80
C GLU A 183 13.61 -10.97 10.09
N LYS A 184 12.62 -10.97 11.00
CA LYS A 184 12.67 -11.76 12.25
C LYS A 184 12.77 -13.26 11.98
N ALA A 185 11.96 -13.79 11.06
CA ALA A 185 12.01 -15.21 10.70
C ALA A 185 13.35 -15.58 10.04
N GLY A 186 13.87 -14.72 9.16
CA GLY A 186 15.18 -14.91 8.54
C GLY A 186 16.31 -14.97 9.56
N GLU A 187 16.31 -14.09 10.55
CA GLU A 187 17.25 -14.11 11.67
C GLU A 187 17.12 -15.40 12.51
N GLN A 188 15.89 -15.80 12.86
CA GLN A 188 15.62 -16.97 13.68
C GLN A 188 16.05 -18.29 13.00
N PHE A 189 15.82 -18.43 11.70
CA PHE A 189 16.06 -19.66 10.96
C PHE A 189 17.32 -19.66 10.09
N GLY A 190 18.07 -18.55 10.03
CA GLY A 190 19.26 -18.43 9.19
C GLY A 190 18.94 -18.46 7.70
N ILE A 191 17.82 -17.86 7.31
CA ILE A 191 17.34 -17.76 5.92
C ILE A 191 17.43 -16.30 5.48
N ASP A 192 17.84 -16.04 4.24
CA ASP A 192 17.81 -14.68 3.72
C ASP A 192 16.34 -14.24 3.59
N PRO A 193 15.92 -13.12 4.20
CA PRO A 193 14.54 -12.66 4.14
C PRO A 193 14.01 -12.51 2.72
N ARG A 194 14.88 -12.24 1.73
CA ARG A 194 14.48 -12.14 0.32
C ARG A 194 13.92 -13.45 -0.23
N ASP A 195 14.48 -14.59 0.18
CA ASP A 195 13.99 -15.91 -0.24
C ASP A 195 12.57 -16.15 0.30
N ILE A 196 12.33 -15.77 1.56
CA ILE A 196 11.02 -15.86 2.21
C ILE A 196 10.02 -14.95 1.47
N LEU A 197 10.39 -13.70 1.20
CA LEU A 197 9.53 -12.74 0.50
C LEU A 197 9.21 -13.19 -0.93
N LEU A 198 10.19 -13.71 -1.68
CA LEU A 198 9.95 -14.23 -3.03
C LEU A 198 8.95 -15.40 -3.03
N GLU A 199 9.05 -16.29 -2.04
CA GLU A 199 8.14 -17.41 -1.91
C GLU A 199 6.72 -16.96 -1.50
N LEU A 200 6.59 -15.98 -0.60
CA LEU A 200 5.30 -15.36 -0.27
C LEU A 200 4.65 -14.71 -1.50
N GLY A 201 5.45 -14.06 -2.35
CA GLY A 201 4.99 -13.51 -3.62
C GLY A 201 4.50 -14.61 -4.58
N ARG A 202 5.26 -15.71 -4.70
CA ARG A 202 4.88 -16.89 -5.50
C ARG A 202 3.57 -17.51 -5.04
N MET A 203 3.35 -17.58 -3.73
CA MET A 203 2.13 -18.09 -3.10
C MET A 203 0.96 -17.10 -3.17
N LYS A 204 1.19 -15.85 -3.61
CA LYS A 204 0.22 -14.75 -3.58
C LYS A 204 -0.37 -14.53 -2.19
N ALA A 205 0.48 -14.57 -1.16
CA ALA A 205 0.07 -14.33 0.21
C ALA A 205 -0.54 -12.92 0.36
N ILE A 206 -1.60 -12.82 1.16
CA ILE A 206 -2.37 -11.60 1.40
C ILE A 206 -2.11 -11.08 2.82
N GLY A 207 -2.33 -9.78 3.06
CA GLY A 207 -2.19 -9.21 4.41
C GLY A 207 -3.04 -9.93 5.45
N GLY A 208 -2.52 -10.08 6.67
CA GLY A 208 -3.13 -10.90 7.72
C GLY A 208 -2.65 -12.36 7.79
N GLN A 209 -1.74 -12.77 6.89
CA GLN A 209 -1.13 -14.11 6.89
C GLN A 209 0.30 -14.13 7.47
N GLU A 210 0.63 -13.22 8.38
CA GLU A 210 1.98 -13.06 8.94
C GLU A 210 2.49 -14.34 9.64
N ASP A 211 1.59 -15.14 10.22
CA ASP A 211 1.93 -16.37 10.95
C ASP A 211 2.62 -17.41 10.05
N MET A 212 2.29 -17.45 8.76
CA MET A 212 2.86 -18.43 7.82
C MET A 212 4.35 -18.21 7.52
N ILE A 213 4.85 -17.00 7.79
CA ILE A 213 6.22 -16.59 7.50
C ILE A 213 7.20 -17.42 8.34
N ILE A 214 6.84 -17.72 9.59
CA ILE A 214 7.65 -18.52 10.51
C ILE A 214 7.75 -19.96 10.02
N ASP A 215 6.62 -20.58 9.68
CA ASP A 215 6.57 -21.96 9.18
C ASP A 215 7.32 -22.11 7.85
N MET A 216 7.18 -21.12 6.96
CA MET A 216 7.91 -21.07 5.70
C MET A 216 9.42 -21.04 5.93
N ALA A 217 9.91 -20.15 6.81
CA ALA A 217 11.33 -20.05 7.12
C ALA A 217 11.88 -21.35 7.76
N ALA A 218 11.10 -21.98 8.65
CA ALA A 218 11.45 -23.28 9.25
C ALA A 218 11.56 -24.39 8.19
N ASN A 219 10.63 -24.45 7.25
CA ASN A 219 10.64 -25.42 6.15
C ASN A 219 11.82 -25.19 5.20
N MET A 220 12.08 -23.94 4.80
CA MET A 220 13.25 -23.59 3.97
C MET A 220 14.58 -24.01 4.63
N ARG A 221 14.70 -23.83 5.96
CA ARG A 221 15.87 -24.29 6.73
C ARG A 221 16.01 -25.81 6.70
N LYS A 222 14.90 -26.53 6.83
CA LYS A 222 14.87 -28.00 6.79
C LYS A 222 15.32 -28.52 5.43
N GLU A 223 14.82 -27.92 4.35
CA GLU A 223 15.19 -28.26 2.96
C GLU A 223 16.67 -27.97 2.67
N ARG A 224 17.24 -26.90 3.24
CA ARG A 224 18.67 -26.57 3.14
C ARG A 224 19.59 -27.44 4.00
N GLY A 225 19.05 -28.41 4.75
CA GLY A 225 19.83 -29.32 5.61
C GLY A 225 20.43 -28.66 6.86
N LEU A 226 19.92 -27.48 7.27
CA LEU A 226 20.45 -26.67 8.38
C LEU A 226 19.74 -26.92 9.73
N LEU A 227 18.88 -27.94 9.79
CA LEU A 227 18.33 -28.48 11.04
C LEU A 227 19.02 -29.82 11.32
N LYS A 228 20.08 -29.78 12.14
CA LYS A 228 20.53 -30.99 12.84
C LYS A 228 19.39 -31.39 13.79
N ARG A 229 18.98 -32.66 13.71
CA ARG A 229 18.05 -33.31 14.65
C ARG A 229 18.44 -33.06 16.09
#